data_AF-A0AA37K8D5-F1
#
_entry.id   AF-A0AA37K8D5-F1
#
_cell.length_a   1.000
_cell.length_b   1.000
_cell.length_c   1.000
_cell.angle_alpha   90.00
_cell.angle_beta   90.00
_cell.angle_gamma   90.00
#
_symmetry.space_group_name_H-M   'P 1'
#
loop_
_entity.id
_entity.type
_entity.pdbx_description
1 polymer ?
#
loop_
_entity_poly.entity_id
_entity_poly.type
_entity_poly.pdbx_seq_one_letter_code
_entity_poly.pdbx_strand_id
1 'polypeptide(L)'
;MRLSIWILHPITASSSFTSYTPKGWNEEDQLRLRDACRSLDKRGIRFLMSNSSAQFIKEIYQDFTVHVVKATRSINSKGSGRSGIDELLICNYTV
;
A
#
# COMPACT_ATOMS: atom_id res chain seq x y z
N MET A 1 -1.24 17.06 -13.02
CA MET A 1 -1.93 15.76 -13.09
C MET A 1 -1.55 14.97 -11.85
N ARG A 2 -2.51 14.57 -10.99
CA ARG A 2 -2.26 13.83 -9.74
C ARG A 2 -2.79 12.40 -9.94
N LEU A 3 -1.90 11.42 -9.89
CA LEU A 3 -2.29 10.01 -9.92
C LEU A 3 -2.41 9.49 -8.49
N SER A 4 -3.60 9.04 -8.13
CA SER A 4 -3.90 8.35 -6.86
C SER A 4 -4.08 6.87 -7.18
N ILE A 5 -3.22 6.01 -6.63
CA ILE A 5 -3.25 4.56 -6.87
C ILE A 5 -3.56 3.87 -5.54
N TRP A 6 -4.60 3.03 -5.51
CA TRP A 6 -5.02 2.29 -4.31
C TRP A 6 -4.74 0.80 -4.52
N ILE A 7 -3.76 0.23 -3.80
CA ILE A 7 -3.41 -1.20 -3.90
C ILE A 7 -3.20 -1.78 -2.48
N LEU A 8 -3.85 -2.91 -2.19
CA LEU A 8 -3.82 -3.56 -0.87
C LEU A 8 -2.86 -4.76 -0.87
N HIS A 9 -1.83 -4.74 -0.02
CA HIS A 9 -1.02 -5.93 0.31
C HIS A 9 -1.44 -6.51 1.69
N PRO A 10 -1.60 -7.83 1.85
CA PRO A 10 -1.99 -8.41 3.13
C PRO A 10 -0.90 -8.32 4.21
N ILE A 11 -1.30 -8.14 5.47
CA ILE A 11 -0.37 -7.98 6.63
C ILE A 11 0.02 -9.35 7.24
N THR A 12 -0.79 -10.38 7.04
CA THR A 12 -0.51 -11.75 7.50
C THR A 12 -0.74 -12.76 6.37
N ALA A 13 -0.03 -13.89 6.39
CA ALA A 13 -0.19 -14.96 5.41
C ALA A 13 -1.62 -15.53 5.34
N SER A 14 -2.37 -15.41 6.44
CA SER A 14 -3.78 -15.85 6.55
C SER A 14 -4.81 -14.81 6.09
N SER A 15 -4.42 -13.56 5.85
CA SER A 15 -5.33 -12.53 5.31
C SER A 15 -5.23 -12.52 3.79
N SER A 16 -5.46 -13.66 3.14
CA SER A 16 -5.49 -13.76 1.68
C SER A 16 -6.67 -12.95 1.17
N PHE A 17 -6.46 -11.69 0.81
CA PHE A 17 -7.41 -10.93 0.00
C PHE A 17 -7.31 -11.43 -1.44
N THR A 18 -7.77 -12.65 -1.66
CA THR A 18 -7.90 -13.29 -2.97
C THR A 18 -9.29 -13.01 -3.52
N SER A 19 -9.41 -12.16 -4.55
CA SER A 19 -10.36 -12.40 -5.67
C SER A 19 -10.42 -11.33 -6.78
N TYR A 20 -9.71 -10.20 -6.75
CA TYR A 20 -9.81 -9.24 -7.88
C TYR A 20 -9.00 -9.65 -9.13
N THR A 21 -7.93 -10.44 -8.96
CA THR A 21 -7.15 -10.97 -10.06
C THR A 21 -7.21 -12.51 -10.05
N PRO A 22 -7.56 -13.16 -11.17
CA PRO A 22 -7.60 -14.63 -11.27
C PRO A 22 -6.26 -15.31 -10.95
N LYS A 23 -5.15 -14.58 -11.06
CA LYS A 23 -3.79 -15.07 -10.83
C LYS A 23 -3.23 -14.74 -9.43
N GLY A 24 -4.05 -14.14 -8.56
CA GLY A 24 -3.56 -13.60 -7.29
C GLY A 24 -2.72 -12.33 -7.47
N TRP A 25 -2.25 -11.78 -6.35
CA TRP A 25 -1.32 -10.67 -6.29
C TRP A 25 -0.18 -11.07 -5.37
N ASN A 26 1.03 -11.17 -5.89
CA ASN A 26 2.18 -11.71 -5.15
C ASN A 26 3.26 -10.64 -4.92
N GLU A 27 4.39 -11.05 -4.32
CA GLU A 27 5.53 -10.15 -4.06
C GLU A 27 6.16 -9.62 -5.35
N GLU A 28 6.20 -10.42 -6.42
CA GLU A 28 6.71 -9.99 -7.72
C GLU A 28 5.85 -8.87 -8.32
N ASP A 29 4.52 -8.97 -8.20
CA ASP A 29 3.60 -7.92 -8.62
C ASP A 29 3.82 -6.62 -7.83
N GLN A 30 4.13 -6.72 -6.52
CA GLN A 30 4.52 -5.56 -5.72
C GLN A 30 5.84 -4.94 -6.17
N LEU A 31 6.84 -5.74 -6.51
CA LEU A 31 8.11 -5.23 -7.05
C LEU A 31 7.91 -4.53 -8.40
N ARG A 32 7.05 -5.09 -9.27
CA ARG A 32 6.68 -4.46 -10.55
C ARG A 32 5.97 -3.13 -10.34
N LEU A 33 5.08 -3.05 -9.35
CA LEU A 33 4.40 -1.80 -8.98
C LEU A 33 5.41 -0.75 -8.49
N ARG A 34 6.35 -1.13 -7.62
CA ARG A 34 7.44 -0.25 -7.16
C ARG A 34 8.23 0.31 -8.34
N ASP A 35 8.57 -0.53 -9.31
CA ASP A 35 9.35 -0.10 -10.47
C ASP A 35 8.55 0.84 -11.37
N ALA A 36 7.24 0.67 -11.48
CA ALA A 36 6.35 1.64 -12.12
C ALA A 36 6.34 2.99 -11.36
N CYS A 37 6.26 2.98 -10.03
CA CYS A 37 6.38 4.20 -9.21
C CYS A 37 7.71 4.92 -9.43
N ARG A 38 8.83 4.18 -9.48
CA ARG A 38 10.16 4.74 -9.81
C ARG A 38 10.20 5.35 -11.22
N SER A 39 9.53 4.73 -12.19
CA SER A 39 9.42 5.30 -13.55
C SER A 39 8.62 6.61 -13.56
N LEU A 40 7.52 6.69 -12.81
CA LEU A 40 6.74 7.91 -12.64
C LEU A 40 7.57 9.01 -11.98
N ASP A 41 8.33 8.66 -10.94
CA ASP A 41 9.21 9.58 -10.23
C ASP A 41 10.29 10.17 -11.14
N LYS A 42 10.98 9.33 -11.91
CA LYS A 42 11.96 9.76 -12.92
C LYS A 42 11.37 10.71 -13.97
N ARG A 43 10.06 10.65 -14.21
CA ARG A 43 9.34 11.53 -15.15
C ARG A 43 8.84 12.82 -14.48
N GLY A 44 9.13 13.02 -13.19
CA GLY A 44 8.64 14.17 -12.40
C GLY A 44 7.13 14.10 -12.11
N ILE A 45 6.51 12.92 -12.25
CA ILE A 45 5.09 12.74 -12.02
C ILE A 45 4.87 12.45 -10.54
N ARG A 46 4.02 13.25 -9.89
CA ARG A 46 3.65 13.05 -8.49
C ARG A 46 2.66 11.89 -8.34
N PHE A 47 2.94 10.98 -7.42
CA PHE A 47 2.04 9.89 -7.06
C PHE A 47 1.77 9.83 -5.56
N LEU A 48 0.59 9.34 -5.21
CA LEU A 48 0.23 8.96 -3.85
C LEU A 48 -0.34 7.55 -3.90
N MET A 49 0.20 6.67 -3.07
CA MET A 49 -0.21 5.28 -2.96
C MET A 49 -0.52 4.92 -1.52
N SER A 50 -1.66 4.29 -1.29
CA SER A 50 -1.97 3.65 -0.01
C SER A 50 -1.61 2.17 -0.08
N ASN A 51 -0.98 1.64 0.97
CA ASN A 51 -0.65 0.23 1.10
C ASN A 51 -0.65 -0.20 2.59
N SER A 52 -0.44 -1.47 2.88
CA SER A 52 -0.39 -1.97 4.27
C SER A 52 0.93 -1.69 4.97
N SER A 53 0.94 -1.77 6.30
CA SER A 53 2.13 -1.62 7.14
C SER A 53 3.05 -2.84 7.23
N ALA A 54 2.87 -3.81 6.32
CA ALA A 54 3.72 -4.99 6.25
C ALA A 54 5.20 -4.60 6.09
N GLN A 55 6.08 -5.35 6.76
CA GLN A 55 7.52 -5.07 6.78
C GLN A 55 8.13 -5.05 5.37
N PHE A 56 7.73 -6.01 4.52
CA PHE A 56 8.12 -6.07 3.11
C PHE A 56 7.81 -4.77 2.34
N ILE A 57 6.63 -4.16 2.57
CA ILE A 57 6.24 -2.91 1.90
C ILE A 57 7.14 -1.75 2.35
N LYS A 58 7.48 -1.66 3.64
CA LYS A 58 8.39 -0.63 4.15
C LYS A 58 9.77 -0.73 3.51
N GLU A 59 10.26 -1.95 3.29
CA GLU A 59 11.57 -2.21 2.70
C GLU A 59 11.60 -1.84 1.22
N ILE A 60 10.63 -2.30 0.42
CA ILE A 60 10.68 -2.07 -1.03
C ILE A 60 10.36 -0.61 -1.42
N TYR A 61 9.71 0.16 -0.56
CA TYR A 61 9.38 1.58 -0.78
C TYR A 61 10.22 2.55 0.05
N GLN A 62 11.34 2.12 0.63
CA GLN A 62 12.21 2.95 1.49
C GLN A 62 12.76 4.22 0.81
N ASP A 63 12.84 4.22 -0.53
CA ASP A 63 13.34 5.36 -1.31
C ASP A 63 12.32 6.50 -1.43
N PHE A 64 11.08 6.30 -0.96
CA PHE A 64 9.98 7.27 -1.02
C PHE A 64 9.58 7.77 0.36
N THR A 65 8.83 8.87 0.41
CA THR A 65 8.24 9.36 1.66
C THR A 65 7.12 8.42 2.09
N VAL A 66 7.25 7.84 3.28
CA VAL A 66 6.25 6.92 3.86
C VAL A 66 5.65 7.54 5.12
N HIS A 67 4.34 7.75 5.11
CA HIS A 67 3.56 8.18 6.27
C HIS A 67 2.75 7.02 6.82
N VAL A 68 2.84 6.79 8.13
CA VAL A 68 1.99 5.81 8.82
C VAL A 68 0.69 6.51 9.23
N VAL A 69 -0.43 5.95 8.80
CA VAL A 69 -1.77 6.44 9.13
C VAL A 69 -2.53 5.34 9.86
N LYS A 70 -3.12 5.69 11.00
CA LYS A 70 -4.01 4.78 11.73
C LYS A 70 -5.37 4.77 11.04
N ALA A 71 -5.67 3.71 10.31
CA ALA A 71 -6.96 3.56 9.66
C ALA A 71 -7.93 2.82 10.60
N THR A 72 -8.95 3.54 11.08
CA THR A 72 -10.06 2.94 11.82
C THR A 72 -11.02 2.30 10.82
N ARG A 73 -10.94 0.98 10.61
CA ARG A 73 -11.93 0.28 9.77
C ARG A 73 -13.27 0.23 10.50
N SER A 74 -14.19 1.15 10.18
CA SER A 74 -15.57 1.13 10.71
C SER A 74 -16.41 -0.07 10.25
N ILE A 75 -15.91 -0.89 9.33
CA ILE A 75 -16.61 -2.03 8.72
C ILE A 75 -16.27 -3.32 9.49
N ASN A 76 -16.58 -3.37 10.78
CA ASN A 76 -16.45 -4.61 11.54
C ASN A 76 -17.73 -4.85 12.34
N SER A 77 -18.38 -6.00 12.09
CA SER A 77 -19.64 -6.38 12.75
C SER A 77 -19.48 -6.64 14.25
N LYS A 78 -18.25 -6.75 14.76
CA LYS A 78 -17.92 -6.91 16.18
C LYS A 78 -17.16 -5.70 16.70
N GLY A 79 -17.77 -4.96 17.64
CA GLY A 79 -17.22 -3.73 18.21
C GLY A 79 -15.87 -3.88 18.94
N SER A 80 -15.51 -5.10 19.36
CA SER A 80 -14.26 -5.41 20.06
C SER A 80 -13.04 -5.62 19.14
N GLY A 81 -13.24 -5.72 17.82
CA GLY A 81 -12.16 -5.87 16.82
C GLY A 81 -11.70 -4.55 16.20
N ARG A 82 -12.08 -3.41 16.79
CA ARG A 82 -11.73 -2.05 16.31
C ARG A 82 -10.30 -1.64 16.68
N SER A 83 -9.36 -2.58 16.69
CA SER A 83 -7.93 -2.26 16.73
C SER A 83 -7.57 -1.65 15.38
N GLY A 84 -7.30 -0.33 15.35
CA GLY A 84 -6.88 0.37 14.14
C GLY A 84 -5.72 -0.35 13.48
N ILE A 85 -5.82 -0.57 12.17
CA ILE A 85 -4.73 -1.17 11.41
C ILE A 85 -3.86 0.00 10.93
N ASP A 86 -2.56 -0.12 11.13
CA ASP A 86 -1.61 0.82 10.56
C ASP A 86 -1.59 0.61 9.04
N GLU A 87 -1.88 1.68 8.30
CA GLU A 87 -1.77 1.75 6.84
C GLU A 87 -0.65 2.73 6.48
N LEU A 88 -0.03 2.53 5.32
CA LEU A 88 1.04 3.38 4.80
C LEU A 88 0.51 4.24 3.66
N LEU A 89 0.84 5.52 3.68
CA LEU A 89 0.75 6.41 2.53
C LEU A 89 2.16 6.67 2.01
N ILE A 90 2.39 6.32 0.75
CA ILE A 90 3.68 6.38 0.08
C ILE A 90 3.60 7.42 -1.03
N CYS A 91 4.50 8.40 -1.03
CA CYS A 91 4.55 9.46 -2.04
C CYS A 91 5.97 9.89 -2.38
N ASN A 92 6.15 10.48 -3.57
CA ASN A 92 7.44 10.99 -4.06
C ASN A 92 7.56 12.52 -3.97
N TYR A 93 6.81 13.14 -3.07
CA TYR A 93 6.85 14.58 -2.85
C TYR A 93 6.72 14.88 -1.36
N THR A 94 7.22 16.05 -0.96
CA THR A 94 7.02 16.59 0.38
C THR A 94 5.59 17.11 0.49
N VAL A 95 4.90 16.71 1.56
CA VAL A 95 3.55 17.17 1.91
C VAL A 95 3.64 18.44 2.76
#